data_AF-Q1K2Q7-F1
#
_entry.id   AF-Q1K2Q7-F1
#
_cell.length_a   1.000
_cell.length_b   1.000
_cell.length_c   1.000
_cell.angle_alpha   90.00
_cell.angle_beta   90.00
_cell.angle_gamma   90.00
#
_symmetry.space_group_name_H-M   'P 1'
#
loop_
_entity.id
_entity.type
_entity.pdbx_description
1 polymer ?
#
loop_
_entity_poly.entity_id
_entity_poly.type
_entity_poly.pdbx_seq_one_letter_code
_entity_poly.pdbx_strand_id
1 'polypeptide(L)'
;MIDVLDAFAELNKELILLLENLSKEDWEKDTCLKNRNVKDLASHILDTSLRRLSLQRDNYFSENPEIHSYDDLVDFIQRLNRDWIGATRRLSPESLSHCLRLRKMSWLRF
;
A
#
# COMPACT_ATOMS: atom_id res chain seq x y z
N MET A 1 5.82 17.99 -18.29
CA MET A 1 5.26 17.36 -17.07
C MET A 1 3.88 16.88 -17.45
N ILE A 2 3.56 15.60 -17.24
CA ILE A 2 2.24 15.05 -17.59
C ILE A 2 1.30 15.33 -16.42
N ASP A 3 0.18 15.99 -16.68
CA ASP A 3 -0.84 16.25 -15.66
C ASP A 3 -1.72 15.00 -15.49
N VAL A 4 -1.58 14.35 -14.33
CA VAL A 4 -2.26 13.10 -13.98
C VAL A 4 -2.90 13.17 -12.59
N LEU A 5 -2.94 14.35 -11.95
CA LEU A 5 -3.43 14.48 -10.59
C LEU A 5 -4.89 14.04 -10.47
N ASP A 6 -5.74 14.50 -11.39
CA ASP A 6 -7.16 14.12 -11.42
C ASP A 6 -7.36 12.63 -11.70
N ALA A 7 -6.49 12.01 -12.51
CA ALA A 7 -6.55 10.59 -12.81
C ALA A 7 -6.32 9.72 -11.55
N PHE A 8 -5.54 10.18 -10.57
CA PHE A 8 -5.36 9.46 -9.31
C PHE A 8 -6.61 9.47 -8.44
N ALA A 9 -7.43 10.53 -8.49
CA ALA A 9 -8.66 10.61 -7.72
C ALA A 9 -9.68 9.57 -8.21
N GLU A 10 -9.87 9.47 -9.53
CA GLU A 10 -10.73 8.46 -10.14
C GLU A 10 -10.16 7.06 -9.98
N LEU A 11 -8.85 6.86 -10.20
CA LEU A 11 -8.23 5.54 -9.99
C LEU A 11 -8.43 5.02 -8.57
N ASN A 12 -8.26 5.87 -7.55
CA ASN A 12 -8.51 5.46 -6.17
C ASN A 12 -9.98 5.14 -5.91
N LYS A 13 -10.92 5.87 -6.53
CA LYS A 13 -12.34 5.59 -6.42
C LYS A 13 -12.68 4.22 -7.01
N GLU A 14 -12.18 3.92 -8.21
CA GLU A 14 -12.39 2.62 -8.88
C GLU A 14 -11.73 1.47 -8.10
N LEU A 15 -10.54 1.69 -7.53
CA LEU A 15 -9.92 0.71 -6.64
C LEU A 15 -10.81 0.38 -5.44
N ILE A 16 -11.37 1.41 -4.77
CA ILE A 16 -12.24 1.19 -3.61
C ILE A 16 -13.52 0.46 -4.01
N LEU A 17 -14.15 0.84 -5.13
CA LEU A 17 -15.33 0.15 -5.66
C LEU A 17 -15.03 -1.32 -5.99
N LEU A 18 -13.87 -1.62 -6.57
CA LEU A 18 -13.43 -3.00 -6.82
C LEU A 18 -13.34 -3.78 -5.50
N LEU A 19 -12.60 -3.27 -4.51
CA LEU A 19 -12.36 -3.95 -3.24
C LEU A 19 -13.66 -4.19 -2.44
N GLU A 20 -14.63 -3.27 -2.52
CA GLU A 20 -15.93 -3.41 -1.86
C GLU A 20 -16.83 -4.49 -2.47
N ASN A 21 -16.61 -4.84 -3.74
CA ASN A 21 -17.39 -5.85 -4.45
C ASN A 21 -16.76 -7.25 -4.43
N LEU A 22 -15.59 -7.41 -3.81
CA LEU A 22 -14.94 -8.71 -3.65
C LEU A 22 -15.67 -9.56 -2.62
N SER A 23 -15.89 -10.84 -2.93
CA SER A 23 -16.36 -11.82 -1.95
C SER A 23 -15.25 -12.15 -0.94
N LYS A 24 -15.62 -12.79 0.18
CA LYS A 24 -14.62 -13.25 1.17
C LYS A 24 -13.60 -14.21 0.56
N GLU A 25 -14.03 -15.05 -0.37
CA GLU A 25 -13.19 -15.99 -1.09
C GLU A 25 -12.26 -15.27 -2.07
N ASP A 26 -12.73 -14.19 -2.72
CA ASP A 26 -11.89 -13.39 -3.62
C ASP A 26 -10.68 -12.78 -2.89
N TRP A 27 -10.85 -12.33 -1.65
CA TRP A 27 -9.78 -11.78 -0.83
C TRP A 27 -8.65 -12.77 -0.54
N GLU A 28 -8.97 -14.06 -0.51
CA GLU A 28 -8.03 -15.15 -0.24
C GLU A 28 -7.43 -15.77 -1.51
N LYS A 29 -7.86 -15.35 -2.70
CA LYS A 29 -7.29 -15.83 -3.98
C LYS A 29 -5.81 -15.45 -4.10
N ASP A 30 -5.02 -16.42 -4.52
CA ASP A 30 -3.63 -16.20 -4.91
C ASP A 30 -3.52 -15.21 -6.07
N THR A 31 -2.42 -14.48 -6.08
CA THR A 31 -2.09 -13.51 -7.12
C THR A 31 -0.96 -14.03 -7.99
N CYS A 32 -0.59 -13.29 -9.04
CA CYS A 32 0.61 -13.60 -9.81
C CYS A 32 1.91 -13.49 -8.98
N LEU A 33 1.86 -12.82 -7.82
CA LEU A 33 2.97 -12.77 -6.88
C LEU A 33 2.94 -13.99 -5.98
N LYS A 34 4.04 -14.75 -6.00
CA LYS A 34 4.20 -15.97 -5.21
C LYS A 34 3.93 -15.70 -3.72
N ASN A 35 3.09 -16.54 -3.11
CA ASN A 35 2.73 -16.49 -1.70
C ASN A 35 2.01 -15.20 -1.26
N ARG A 36 1.33 -14.52 -2.19
CA ARG A 36 0.52 -13.33 -1.92
C ARG A 36 -0.89 -13.55 -2.42
N ASN A 37 -1.87 -13.37 -1.53
CA ASN A 37 -3.27 -13.28 -1.91
C ASN A 37 -3.69 -11.82 -2.16
N VAL A 38 -4.94 -11.62 -2.58
CA VAL A 38 -5.50 -10.28 -2.82
C VAL A 38 -5.43 -9.39 -1.57
N LYS A 39 -5.64 -9.96 -0.37
CA LYS A 39 -5.54 -9.22 0.89
C LYS A 39 -4.13 -8.67 1.14
N ASP A 40 -3.10 -9.48 0.89
CA ASP A 40 -1.70 -9.06 1.00
C ASP A 40 -1.39 -7.90 0.03
N LEU A 41 -1.95 -7.90 -1.18
CA LEU A 41 -1.78 -6.80 -2.15
C LEU A 41 -2.47 -5.51 -1.70
N ALA A 42 -3.73 -5.57 -1.24
CA ALA A 42 -4.41 -4.38 -0.74
C ALA A 42 -3.68 -3.78 0.47
N SER A 43 -3.15 -4.62 1.34
CA SER A 43 -2.32 -4.19 2.46
C SER A 43 -1.04 -3.49 2.00
N HIS A 44 -0.37 -3.99 0.96
CA HIS A 44 0.82 -3.36 0.38
C HIS A 44 0.53 -1.98 -0.26
N ILE A 45 -0.65 -1.79 -0.87
CA ILE A 45 -1.07 -0.48 -1.40
C ILE A 45 -1.25 0.53 -0.25
N LEU A 46 -1.81 0.08 0.89
CA LEU A 46 -1.99 0.92 2.07
C LEU A 46 -0.63 1.35 2.65
N ASP A 47 0.29 0.41 2.80
CA ASP A 47 1.66 0.63 3.27
C ASP A 47 2.39 1.74 2.50
N THR A 48 2.43 1.63 1.18
CA THR A 48 3.09 2.60 0.30
C THR A 48 2.58 4.02 0.57
N SER A 49 1.27 4.14 0.77
CA SER A 49 0.61 5.42 1.02
C SER A 49 0.96 5.99 2.39
N LEU A 50 0.90 5.16 3.44
CA LEU A 50 1.21 5.58 4.81
C LEU A 50 2.68 5.93 4.96
N ARG A 51 3.58 5.11 4.41
CA ARG A 51 5.02 5.37 4.42
C ARG A 51 5.34 6.69 3.72
N ARG A 52 4.74 6.95 2.56
CA ARG A 52 4.94 8.21 1.84
C ARG A 52 4.44 9.41 2.65
N LEU A 53 3.30 9.30 3.34
CA LEU A 53 2.82 10.36 4.24
C LEU A 53 3.77 10.60 5.40
N SER A 54 4.18 9.54 6.11
CA SER A 54 5.13 9.66 7.23
C SER A 54 6.45 10.30 6.77
N LEU A 55 7.01 9.85 5.66
CA LEU A 55 8.29 10.37 5.16
C LEU A 55 8.18 11.81 4.64
N GLN A 56 7.18 12.10 3.80
CA GLN A 56 7.13 13.37 3.06
C GLN A 56 6.34 14.46 3.77
N ARG A 57 5.21 14.12 4.41
CA ARG A 57 4.37 15.10 5.13
C ARG A 57 4.91 15.32 6.54
N ASP A 58 5.27 14.24 7.22
CA ASP A 58 5.62 14.29 8.65
C ASP A 58 7.12 14.33 8.92
N ASN A 59 7.96 14.22 7.87
CA ASN A 59 9.42 14.09 7.98
C ASN A 59 9.87 13.00 8.96
N TYR A 60 9.07 11.92 9.09
CA TYR A 60 9.32 10.83 10.00
C TYR A 60 9.98 9.65 9.28
N PHE A 61 11.25 9.39 9.62
CA PHE A 61 12.05 8.28 9.12
C PHE A 61 12.32 7.29 10.25
N SER A 62 11.85 6.05 10.11
CA SER A 62 11.99 5.02 11.15
C SER A 62 13.35 4.31 11.14
N GLU A 63 13.94 4.14 9.96
CA GLU A 63 15.21 3.43 9.76
C GLU A 63 16.04 4.18 8.71
N ASN A 64 17.36 4.19 8.90
CA ASN A 64 18.31 4.71 7.92
C ASN A 64 19.26 3.56 7.52
N PRO A 65 18.92 2.78 6.48
CA PRO A 65 19.76 1.66 6.05
C PRO A 65 21.06 2.17 5.41
N GLU A 66 22.16 1.48 5.67
CA GLU A 66 23.37 1.62 4.86
C GLU A 66 23.16 0.82 3.57
N ILE A 67 23.11 1.51 2.43
CA ILE A 67 22.90 0.91 1.11
C ILE A 67 24.18 1.13 0.30
N HIS A 68 24.91 0.06 0.01
CA HIS A 68 26.17 0.11 -0.75
C HIS A 68 26.02 -0.43 -2.17
N SER A 69 24.94 -1.14 -2.45
CA SER A 69 24.65 -1.73 -3.75
C SER A 69 23.16 -1.66 -4.12
N TYR A 70 22.86 -1.97 -5.39
CA TYR A 70 21.47 -2.14 -5.84
C TYR A 70 20.77 -3.29 -5.12
N ASP A 71 21.48 -4.39 -4.87
CA ASP A 71 20.93 -5.56 -4.20
C ASP A 71 20.57 -5.23 -2.74
N ASP A 72 21.41 -4.45 -2.04
CA ASP A 72 21.11 -3.98 -0.68
C ASP A 72 19.80 -3.18 -0.64
N LEU A 73 19.57 -2.32 -1.64
CA LEU A 73 18.34 -1.53 -1.76
C LEU A 73 17.13 -2.44 -1.99
N VAL A 74 17.24 -3.40 -2.91
CA VAL A 74 16.17 -4.35 -3.20
C VAL A 74 15.84 -5.16 -1.96
N ASP A 75 16.84 -5.69 -1.26
CA ASP A 75 16.66 -6.49 -0.05
C ASP A 75 16.03 -5.69 1.08
N PHE A 76 16.44 -4.43 1.25
CA PHE A 76 15.82 -3.52 2.21
C PHE A 76 14.34 -3.28 1.91
N ILE A 77 13.98 -2.95 0.67
CA ILE A 77 12.58 -2.72 0.27
C ILE A 77 11.76 -4.01 0.43
N GLN A 78 12.31 -5.16 0.04
CA GLN A 78 11.62 -6.44 0.16
C GLN A 78 11.41 -6.84 1.62
N ARG A 79 12.36 -6.53 2.51
CA ARG A 79 12.19 -6.72 3.96
C ARG A 79 11.03 -5.87 4.48
N LEU A 80 11.01 -4.57 4.19
CA LEU A 80 9.91 -3.69 4.61
C LEU A 80 8.54 -4.20 4.16
N ASN A 81 8.44 -4.64 2.90
CA ASN A 81 7.21 -5.21 2.35
C ASN A 81 6.81 -6.51 3.08
N ARG A 82 7.75 -7.41 3.35
CA ARG A 82 7.48 -8.66 4.08
C ARG A 82 7.03 -8.40 5.50
N ASP A 83 7.71 -7.52 6.22
CA ASP A 83 7.43 -7.20 7.62
C ASP A 83 6.05 -6.55 7.77
N TRP A 84 5.74 -5.58 6.90
CA TRP A 84 4.41 -4.97 6.86
C TRP A 84 3.31 -5.99 6.60
N ILE A 85 3.45 -6.80 5.53
CA ILE A 85 2.42 -7.77 5.16
C ILE A 85 2.25 -8.81 6.28
N GLY A 86 3.35 -9.29 6.88
CA GLY A 86 3.31 -10.17 8.03
C GLY A 86 2.52 -9.57 9.19
N ALA A 87 2.80 -8.32 9.56
CA ALA A 87 2.16 -7.62 10.67
C ALA A 87 0.67 -7.30 10.42
N THR A 88 0.29 -7.08 9.16
CA THR A 88 -1.06 -6.65 8.77
C THR A 88 -1.99 -7.78 8.32
N ARG A 89 -1.52 -9.02 8.22
CA ARG A 89 -2.37 -10.19 7.94
C ARG A 89 -3.52 -10.39 8.93
N ARG A 90 -3.36 -9.88 10.16
CA ARG A 90 -4.40 -9.87 11.20
C ARG A 90 -5.52 -8.85 10.97
N LEU A 91 -5.36 -7.95 10.01
CA LEU A 91 -6.39 -6.99 9.64
C LEU A 91 -7.43 -7.65 8.72
N SER A 92 -8.70 -7.29 8.93
CA SER A 92 -9.79 -7.77 8.08
C SER A 92 -9.81 -7.00 6.74
N PRO A 93 -10.36 -7.60 5.67
CA PRO A 93 -10.61 -6.91 4.40
C PRO A 93 -11.32 -5.55 4.54
N GLU A 94 -12.31 -5.48 5.43
CA GLU A 94 -13.11 -4.28 5.68
C GLU A 94 -12.26 -3.19 6.35
N SER A 95 -11.39 -3.58 7.30
CA SER A 95 -10.47 -2.66 7.95
C SER A 95 -9.47 -2.05 6.96
N LEU A 96 -8.90 -2.89 6.09
CA LEU A 96 -7.97 -2.44 5.03
C LEU A 96 -8.67 -1.49 4.05
N SER A 97 -9.87 -1.85 3.59
CA SER A 97 -10.67 -1.03 2.67
C SER A 97 -11.04 0.31 3.30
N HIS A 98 -11.41 0.32 4.58
CA HIS A 98 -11.69 1.54 5.33
C HIS A 98 -10.45 2.46 5.38
N CYS A 99 -9.28 1.93 5.75
CA CYS A 99 -8.04 2.70 5.78
C CYS A 99 -7.65 3.25 4.39
N LEU A 100 -7.82 2.46 3.33
CA LEU A 100 -7.55 2.90 1.96
C LEU A 100 -8.49 4.04 1.53
N ARG A 101 -9.76 4.02 1.96
CA ARG A 101 -10.73 5.09 1.67
C ARG A 101 -10.34 6.42 2.32
N LEU A 102 -9.77 6.38 3.53
CA LEU A 102 -9.32 7.59 4.24
C LEU A 102 -8.16 8.33 3.55
N ARG A 103 -7.50 7.73 2.54
CA ARG A 103 -6.45 8.40 1.75
C ARG A 103 -6.91 9.69 1.07
N LYS A 104 -8.22 9.90 0.85
CA LYS A 104 -8.74 11.07 0.10
C LYS A 104 -8.40 12.45 0.72
N MET A 105 -7.93 12.53 1.97
CA MET A 105 -7.85 13.81 2.70
C MET A 105 -6.46 14.48 2.79
N SER A 106 -5.38 13.91 2.26
CA SER A 106 -4.03 14.49 2.46
C SER A 106 -3.25 14.89 1.19
N TRP A 107 -3.68 14.48 -0.01
CA TRP A 107 -2.88 14.67 -1.24
C TRP A 107 -3.20 15.94 -2.04
N LEU A 108 -4.31 16.63 -1.74
CA LEU A 108 -4.79 17.80 -2.49
C LEU A 108 -4.36 19.15 -1.88
N ARG A 109 -3.37 19.15 -0.99
CA ARG A 109 -2.82 20.36 -0.38
C ARG A 109 -1.30 20.40 -0.48
N PHE A 110 -0.77 20.17 -1.67
CA PHE A 110 0.55 20.61 -2.09
C PHE A 110 0.51 20.95 -3.57
#